data_AF-A0A0V1GTN3-F1
#
_entry.id   AF-A0A0V1GTN3-F1
#
_cell.length_a   1.000
_cell.length_b   1.000
_cell.length_c   1.000
_cell.angle_alpha   90.00
_cell.angle_beta   90.00
_cell.angle_gamma   90.00
#
_symmetry.space_group_name_H-M   'P 1'
#
loop_
_entity.id
_entity.type
_entity.pdbx_description
1 polymer ?
#
loop_
_entity_poly.entity_id
_entity_poly.type
_entity_poly.pdbx_seq_one_letter_code
_entity_poly.pdbx_strand_id
1 'polypeptide(L)'
;MTRKSTKMLIPLHIGQNCTLRVPDVDRGPADPKNFLVVVMTECEGLYIVGCREGKLASKITAANLQVISENLLSIDEVPDANIPLRTAVTKATGGQGYVKCM
;
A
#
# COMPACT_ATOMS: atom_id res chain seq x y z
N MET A 1 -19.80 13.38 -23.67
CA MET A 1 -18.43 12.98 -24.03
C MET A 1 -17.51 13.34 -22.87
N THR A 2 -17.37 12.44 -21.89
CA THR A 2 -16.50 12.67 -20.72
C THR A 2 -15.04 12.49 -21.17
N ARG A 3 -14.24 13.55 -21.10
CA ARG A 3 -12.78 13.46 -21.28
C ARG A 3 -12.24 12.48 -20.24
N LYS A 4 -11.89 11.26 -20.65
CA LYS A 4 -10.99 10.42 -19.85
C LYS A 4 -9.67 11.17 -19.79
N SER A 5 -9.45 11.88 -18.68
CA SER A 5 -8.12 12.37 -18.36
C SER A 5 -7.27 11.13 -18.15
N THR A 6 -6.48 10.78 -19.16
CA THR A 6 -5.37 9.85 -19.03
C THR A 6 -4.40 10.54 -18.09
N LYS A 7 -4.65 10.42 -16.78
CA LYS A 7 -3.65 10.79 -15.77
C LYS A 7 -2.40 10.04 -16.18
N MET A 8 -1.38 10.76 -16.63
CA MET A 8 -0.08 10.17 -16.90
C MET A 8 0.34 9.51 -15.60
N LEU A 9 0.36 8.18 -15.59
CA LEU A 9 0.86 7.43 -14.46
C LEU A 9 2.34 7.78 -14.40
N ILE A 10 2.72 8.56 -13.40
CA ILE A 10 4.11 8.89 -13.14
C ILE A 10 4.82 7.55 -12.94
N PRO A 11 5.90 7.26 -13.69
CA PRO A 11 6.65 6.03 -13.48
C PRO A 11 7.16 6.01 -12.04
N LEU A 12 6.85 4.93 -11.33
CA LEU A 12 7.30 4.73 -9.96
C LEU A 12 8.66 4.03 -9.97
N HIS A 13 9.59 4.54 -9.16
CA HIS A 13 10.92 3.93 -9.04
C HIS A 13 10.95 2.90 -7.91
N ILE A 14 11.82 1.91 -8.04
CA ILE A 14 12.11 0.97 -6.94
C ILE A 14 12.70 1.76 -5.76
N GLY A 15 12.23 1.47 -4.55
CA GLY A 15 12.59 2.18 -3.32
C GLY A 15 11.79 3.45 -3.07
N GLN A 16 10.86 3.80 -3.96
CA GLN A 16 10.04 4.98 -3.78
C GLN A 16 8.92 4.73 -2.79
N ASN A 17 8.80 5.61 -1.80
CA ASN A 17 7.72 5.56 -0.82
C ASN A 17 6.43 6.10 -1.41
N CYS A 18 5.36 5.38 -1.12
CA CYS A 18 4.04 5.64 -1.63
C CYS A 18 3.00 5.39 -0.54
N THR A 19 1.82 5.96 -0.71
CA THR A 19 0.62 5.47 -0.04
C THR A 19 -0.17 4.58 -0.97
N LEU A 20 -0.64 3.44 -0.44
CA LEU A 20 -1.54 2.53 -1.13
C LEU A 20 -2.96 2.76 -0.64
N ARG A 21 -3.89 3.02 -1.56
CA ARG A 21 -5.32 3.07 -1.26
C ARG A 21 -5.84 1.67 -0.96
N VAL A 22 -6.43 1.50 0.23
CA VAL A 22 -7.01 0.23 0.68
C VAL A 22 -8.44 0.10 0.12
N PRO A 23 -8.78 -1.01 -0.58
CA PRO A 23 -10.14 -1.30 -0.98
C PRO A 23 -11.08 -1.45 0.22
N ASP A 24 -12.35 -1.07 0.07
CA ASP A 24 -13.31 -1.14 1.18
C ASP A 24 -13.53 -2.58 1.72
N VAL A 25 -13.34 -3.60 0.88
CA VAL A 25 -13.44 -5.02 1.26
C VAL A 25 -12.31 -5.50 2.17
N ASP A 26 -11.13 -4.87 2.06
CA ASP A 26 -9.93 -5.20 2.85
C ASP A 26 -9.77 -4.27 4.05
N ARG A 27 -10.64 -3.27 4.17
CA ARG A 27 -10.56 -2.19 5.15
C ARG A 27 -11.53 -2.44 6.30
N GLY A 28 -10.99 -2.59 7.51
CA GLY A 28 -11.76 -2.58 8.74
C GLY A 28 -12.31 -1.18 9.06
N PRO A 29 -13.29 -1.07 9.97
CA PRO A 29 -13.95 0.20 10.29
C PRO A 29 -13.01 1.32 10.75
N ALA A 30 -11.96 0.96 11.49
CA ALA A 30 -10.96 1.88 12.03
C ALA A 30 -9.72 2.03 11.14
N ASP A 31 -9.61 1.25 10.05
CA ASP A 31 -8.44 1.27 9.20
C ASP A 31 -8.41 2.56 8.35
N PRO A 32 -7.24 3.15 8.09
CA PRO A 32 -7.12 4.33 7.26
C PRO A 32 -7.42 3.99 5.81
N LYS A 33 -7.82 5.00 5.03
CA LYS A 33 -8.08 4.84 3.59
C LYS A 33 -6.81 4.54 2.79
N ASN A 34 -5.68 5.07 3.25
CA ASN A 34 -4.38 4.92 2.63
C ASN A 34 -3.36 4.51 3.70
N PHE A 35 -2.40 3.65 3.35
CA PHE A 35 -1.30 3.28 4.26
C PHE A 35 0.05 3.29 3.55
N LEU A 36 1.13 3.43 4.32
CA LEU A 36 2.50 3.58 3.82
C LEU A 36 3.04 2.27 3.26
N VAL A 37 3.60 2.34 2.05
CA VAL A 37 4.30 1.24 1.39
C VAL A 37 5.52 1.75 0.62
N VAL A 38 6.48 0.86 0.34
CA VAL A 38 7.62 1.11 -0.54
C VAL A 38 7.52 0.24 -1.78
N VAL A 39 7.90 0.76 -2.94
CA VAL A 39 7.96 -0.03 -4.18
C VAL A 39 9.17 -0.97 -4.12
N MET A 40 8.94 -2.28 -4.21
CA MET A 40 9.99 -3.30 -4.14
C MET A 40 10.42 -3.73 -5.54
N THR A 41 9.45 -4.02 -6.41
CA THR A 41 9.72 -4.47 -7.79
C THR A 41 8.61 -4.02 -8.73
N GLU A 42 8.94 -3.85 -10.00
CA GLU A 42 7.99 -3.62 -11.08
C GLU A 42 7.99 -4.81 -12.06
N CYS A 43 6.81 -5.22 -12.52
CA CYS A 43 6.63 -6.23 -13.55
C CYS A 43 5.42 -5.85 -14.43
N GLU A 44 5.67 -5.50 -15.70
CA GLU A 44 4.63 -5.20 -16.70
C GLU A 44 3.62 -4.12 -16.25
N GLY A 45 4.08 -3.05 -15.59
CA GLY A 45 3.21 -1.97 -15.09
C GLY A 45 2.43 -2.33 -13.82
N LEU A 46 2.68 -3.50 -13.24
CA LEU A 46 2.24 -3.89 -11.92
C LEU A 46 3.42 -3.84 -10.93
N TYR A 47 3.13 -3.47 -9.70
CA TYR A 47 4.13 -3.22 -8.67
C TYR A 47 3.93 -4.18 -7.50
N ILE A 48 5.02 -4.78 -7.05
CA ILE A 48 5.06 -5.43 -5.74
C ILE A 48 5.53 -4.36 -4.76
N VAL A 49 4.77 -4.18 -3.69
CA VAL A 49 5.05 -3.18 -2.67
C VAL A 49 5.24 -3.85 -1.31
N GLY A 50 6.06 -3.24 -0.47
CA GLY A 50 6.40 -3.71 0.87
C GLY A 50 5.92 -2.75 1.93
N CYS A 51 5.67 -3.28 3.12
CA CYS A 51 5.45 -2.51 4.35
C CYS A 51 6.27 -3.12 5.48
N ARG A 52 6.27 -2.52 6.67
CA ARG A 52 7.03 -3.03 7.83
C ARG A 52 6.66 -4.45 8.25
N GLU A 53 5.46 -4.90 7.88
CA GLU A 53 4.95 -6.22 8.23
C GLU A 53 5.32 -7.30 7.20
N GLY A 54 5.77 -6.90 6.01
CA GLY A 54 6.14 -7.80 4.93
C GLY A 54 5.83 -7.27 3.53
N LYS A 55 6.09 -8.11 2.53
CA LYS A 55 5.77 -7.87 1.12
C LYS A 55 4.31 -8.20 0.84
N LEU A 56 3.62 -7.36 0.08
CA LEU A 56 2.26 -7.70 -0.35
C LEU A 56 2.30 -8.82 -1.38
N ALA A 57 1.51 -9.87 -1.13
CA ALA A 57 1.36 -10.98 -2.06
C ALA A 57 0.67 -10.57 -3.37
N SER A 58 -0.19 -9.55 -3.31
CA SER A 58 -0.93 -9.04 -4.47
C SER A 58 -0.13 -7.98 -5.21
N LYS A 59 -0.12 -8.09 -6.53
CA LYS A 59 0.42 -7.05 -7.43
C LYS A 59 -0.53 -5.85 -7.48
N ILE A 60 0.03 -4.64 -7.44
CA ILE A 60 -0.71 -3.38 -7.34
C ILE A 60 -0.53 -2.56 -8.62
N THR A 61 -1.58 -1.86 -9.04
CA THR A 61 -1.50 -0.93 -10.17
C THR A 61 -1.02 0.44 -9.69
N ALA A 62 -0.26 1.16 -10.52
CA ALA A 62 0.17 2.53 -10.20
C ALA A 62 -1.01 3.49 -9.91
N ALA A 63 -2.22 3.22 -10.42
CA ALA A 63 -3.41 4.02 -10.15
C ALA A 63 -3.85 4.01 -8.67
N ASN A 64 -3.45 2.97 -7.93
CA ASN A 64 -3.75 2.82 -6.49
C ASN A 64 -2.61 3.33 -5.60
N LEU A 65 -1.49 3.77 -6.20
CA LEU A 65 -0.32 4.28 -5.50
C LEU A 65 -0.25 5.81 -5.64
N GLN A 66 0.05 6.48 -4.53
CA GLN A 66 0.33 7.91 -4.51
C GLN A 66 1.71 8.13 -3.91
N VAL A 67 2.62 8.69 -4.70
CA VAL A 67 4.01 8.95 -4.32
C VAL A 67 4.09 9.90 -3.13
N ILE A 68 5.01 9.59 -2.22
CA ILE A 68 5.45 10.43 -1.10
C ILE A 68 6.89 10.88 -1.40
N SER A 69 7.21 12.15 -1.13
CA SER A 69 8.54 12.72 -1.34
C SER A 69 9.54 12.30 -0.25
N GLU A 70 9.02 12.02 0.94
CA GLU A 70 9.77 11.73 2.15
C GLU A 70 10.20 10.26 2.21
N ASN A 71 11.42 10.04 2.70
CA ASN A 71 11.93 8.70 2.95
C ASN A 71 11.52 8.21 4.36
N LEU A 72 10.34 7.61 4.46
CA LEU A 72 9.75 7.11 5.72
C LEU A 72 10.03 5.63 5.97
N LEU A 73 10.35 4.88 4.92
CA LEU A 73 10.56 3.43 4.96
C LEU A 73 11.61 3.03 3.92
N SER A 74 12.60 2.24 4.33
CA SER A 74 13.61 1.69 3.43
C SER A 74 13.24 0.29 2.94
N ILE A 75 13.82 -0.13 1.80
CA ILE A 75 13.63 -1.49 1.27
C ILE A 75 14.13 -2.54 2.26
N ASP A 76 15.25 -2.27 2.95
CA ASP A 76 15.88 -3.19 3.88
C ASP A 76 15.08 -3.40 5.18
N GLU A 77 14.20 -2.45 5.52
CA GLU A 77 13.26 -2.58 6.65
C GLU A 77 12.07 -3.50 6.35
N VAL A 78 11.86 -3.90 5.08
CA VAL A 78 10.72 -4.74 4.69
C VAL A 78 11.08 -6.22 4.87
N PRO A 79 10.35 -6.96 5.72
CA PRO A 79 10.53 -8.41 5.82
C PRO A 79 10.20 -9.12 4.50
N ASP A 80 10.94 -10.19 4.18
CA ASP A 80 10.71 -10.99 2.96
C ASP A 80 9.43 -11.83 2.98
N ALA A 81 8.72 -11.88 4.11
CA ALA A 81 7.48 -12.63 4.24
C ALA A 81 6.36 -12.02 3.37
N ASN A 82 5.71 -12.87 2.57
CA ASN A 82 4.54 -12.47 1.79
C ASN A 82 3.29 -12.47 2.67
N ILE A 83 2.58 -11.35 2.69
CA ILE A 83 1.35 -11.18 3.46
C ILE A 83 0.21 -10.66 2.57
N PRO A 84 -1.05 -11.04 2.86
CA PRO A 84 -2.20 -10.47 2.16
C PRO A 84 -2.43 -9.03 2.60
N LEU A 85 -3.03 -8.22 1.72
CA LEU A 85 -3.29 -6.79 1.94
C LEU A 85 -4.04 -6.53 3.25
N ARG A 86 -5.12 -7.28 3.50
CA ARG A 86 -5.90 -7.16 4.74
C ARG A 86 -5.05 -7.36 5.99
N THR A 87 -4.15 -8.35 6.01
CA THR A 87 -3.25 -8.58 7.16
C THR A 87 -2.25 -7.45 7.32
N ALA A 88 -1.69 -6.95 6.22
CA ALA A 88 -0.78 -5.79 6.26
C ALA A 88 -1.47 -4.57 6.87
N VAL A 89 -2.70 -4.27 6.42
CA VAL A 89 -3.49 -3.14 6.92
C VAL A 89 -3.83 -3.33 8.40
N THR A 90 -4.40 -4.48 8.77
CA THR A 90 -4.78 -4.76 10.17
C THR A 90 -3.58 -4.67 11.12
N LYS A 91 -2.41 -5.17 10.74
CA LYS A 91 -1.21 -5.09 11.58
C LYS A 91 -0.66 -3.66 11.67
N ALA A 92 -0.64 -2.93 10.54
CA ALA A 92 -0.19 -1.53 10.51
C ALA A 92 -1.07 -0.61 11.37
N THR A 93 -2.35 -0.94 11.55
CA THR A 93 -3.33 -0.14 12.31
C THR A 93 -3.55 -0.64 13.74
N GLY A 94 -2.94 -1.77 14.10
CA GLY A 94 -3.19 -2.44 15.38
C GLY A 94 -4.56 -3.13 15.47
N GLY A 95 -5.29 -3.24 14.35
CA GLY A 95 -6.48 -4.10 14.22
C GLY A 95 -7.62 -3.77 15.18
N GLN A 96 -7.70 -2.53 15.68
CA GLN A 96 -8.67 -2.17 16.68
C GLN A 96 -10.05 -1.95 16.05
N GLY A 97 -10.83 -3.03 15.99
CA GLY A 97 -12.28 -2.88 16.10
C GLY A 97 -12.64 -2.10 17.37
N TYR A 98 -13.84 -1.55 17.44
CA TYR A 98 -14.31 -0.81 18.61
C TYR A 98 -14.05 -1.59 19.89
N VAL A 99 -13.22 -1.03 20.78
CA VAL A 99 -13.05 -1.55 22.14
C VAL A 99 -14.39 -1.29 22.83
N LYS A 100 -15.13 -2.35 23.15
CA LYS A 100 -16.38 -2.20 23.90
C LYS A 100 -16.02 -1.65 25.28
N CYS A 101 -16.44 -0.42 25.59
CA CYS A 101 -16.34 0.12 26.94
C CYS A 101 -17.11 -0.83 27.89
N MET A 102 -16.46 -1.26 28.97
CA MET A 102 -17.10 -2.00 30.08
C MET A 102 -17.88 -1.05 30.98
#